data_AF-A0A5D3J6Z8-F1
#
_entry.id   AF-A0A5D3J6Z8-F1
#
_cell.length_a   1.000
_cell.length_b   1.000
_cell.length_c   1.000
_cell.angle_alpha   90.00
_cell.angle_beta   90.00
_cell.angle_gamma   90.00
#
_symmetry.space_group_name_H-M   'P 1'
#
loop_
_entity.id
_entity.type
_entity.pdbx_description
1 polymer ?
#
loop_
_entity_poly.entity_id
_entity_poly.type
_entity_poly.pdbx_seq_one_letter_code
_entity_poly.pdbx_strand_id
1 'polypeptide(L)'
;VVAVAVVAQAVWGMARNLCPDIPRITVMAVATCFVLLVPSAWGQVGVIVTAAVTGMLLFKPQQTTVHDPLPVSIRRRVGLFWLTLFFVLLTGLPLLTAIFPNPTLLMVETFYRTGSLVFGGGHVVLPLLQTEVVPSGWVSTDTFL
;
A
#
# COMPACT_ATOMS: atom_id res chain seq x y z
N VAL A 1 2.46 4.35 22.62
CA VAL A 1 3.08 5.67 22.29
C VAL A 1 4.04 5.57 21.11
N VAL A 2 4.92 4.55 21.05
CA VAL A 2 5.85 4.32 19.92
C VAL A 2 5.15 4.23 18.55
N ALA A 3 4.01 3.53 18.46
CA ALA A 3 3.27 3.37 17.21
C ALA A 3 2.86 4.71 16.55
N VAL A 4 2.42 5.71 17.35
CA VAL A 4 2.02 7.03 16.82
C VAL A 4 3.22 7.77 16.24
N ALA A 5 4.38 7.70 16.92
CA ALA A 5 5.61 8.32 16.44
C ALA A 5 6.10 7.70 15.12
N VAL A 6 6.01 6.37 15.00
CA VAL A 6 6.36 5.65 13.77
C VAL A 6 5.45 6.06 12.61
N VAL A 7 4.13 6.10 12.83
CA VAL A 7 3.18 6.51 11.80
C VAL A 7 3.41 7.96 11.39
N ALA A 8 3.63 8.86 12.36
CA ALA A 8 3.93 10.26 12.08
C ALA A 8 5.21 10.41 11.25
N GLN A 9 6.28 9.68 11.58
CA GLN A 9 7.53 9.69 10.82
C GLN A 9 7.34 9.17 9.38
N ALA A 10 6.58 8.08 9.22
CA ALA A 10 6.29 7.52 7.91
C ALA A 10 5.49 8.51 7.03
N VAL A 11 4.44 9.11 7.59
CA VAL A 11 3.62 10.12 6.91
C VAL A 11 4.46 11.35 6.55
N TRP A 12 5.32 11.82 7.46
CA TRP A 12 6.20 12.96 7.21
C TRP A 12 7.19 12.69 6.06
N GLY A 13 7.78 11.49 6.03
CA GLY A 13 8.67 11.06 4.94
C GLY A 13 7.95 10.97 3.59
N MET A 14 6.74 10.41 3.57
CA MET A 14 5.90 10.35 2.36
C MET A 14 5.50 11.73 1.87
N ALA A 15 5.05 12.62 2.76
CA ALA A 15 4.65 13.98 2.40
C ALA A 15 5.80 14.74 1.72
N ARG A 16 7.02 14.64 2.25
CA ARG A 16 8.21 15.31 1.69
C ARG A 16 8.61 14.77 0.32
N ASN A 17 8.48 13.47 0.09
CA ASN A 17 8.87 12.83 -1.17
C ASN A 17 7.79 12.89 -2.25
N LEU A 18 6.51 12.78 -1.89
CA LEU A 18 5.40 12.67 -2.83
C LEU A 18 4.67 13.99 -3.09
N CYS A 19 4.73 14.93 -2.15
CA CYS A 19 4.09 16.24 -2.24
C CYS A 19 5.10 17.40 -2.12
N PRO A 20 6.16 17.48 -2.96
CA PRO A 20 7.12 18.58 -2.90
C PRO A 20 6.51 19.93 -3.30
N ASP A 21 5.45 19.91 -4.11
CA ASP A 21 4.83 21.11 -4.68
C ASP A 21 3.58 21.54 -3.91
N ILE A 22 3.37 22.86 -3.79
CA ILE A 22 2.16 23.47 -3.23
C ILE A 22 0.85 22.84 -3.76
N PRO A 23 0.64 22.67 -5.09
CA PRO A 23 -0.57 22.02 -5.59
C PRO A 23 -0.75 20.58 -5.08
N ARG A 24 0.32 19.80 -4.93
CA ARG A 24 0.23 18.41 -4.41
C ARG A 24 -0.13 18.40 -2.92
N ILE A 25 0.42 19.33 -2.15
CA ILE A 25 0.07 19.52 -0.73
C ILE A 25 -1.40 19.91 -0.58
N THR A 26 -1.93 20.78 -1.45
CA THR A 26 -3.35 21.15 -1.38
C THR A 26 -4.28 19.96 -1.67
N VAL A 27 -3.96 19.13 -2.68
CA VAL A 27 -4.71 17.91 -2.97
C VAL A 27 -4.65 16.94 -1.79
N MET A 28 -3.47 16.75 -1.19
CA MET A 28 -3.29 15.93 0.02
C MET A 28 -4.17 16.43 1.19
N ALA A 29 -4.14 17.73 1.49
CA ALA A 29 -4.89 18.31 2.60
C ALA A 29 -6.41 18.19 2.38
N VAL A 30 -6.89 18.47 1.16
CA VAL A 30 -8.30 18.32 0.79
C VAL A 30 -8.75 16.86 0.89
N ALA A 31 -7.97 15.93 0.34
CA ALA A 31 -8.25 14.50 0.43
C ALA A 31 -8.31 14.02 1.88
N THR A 32 -7.35 14.46 2.72
CA THR A 32 -7.30 14.13 4.15
C THR A 32 -8.54 14.64 4.88
N CYS A 33 -8.90 15.91 4.66
CA CYS A 33 -10.11 16.50 5.24
C CYS A 33 -11.37 15.74 4.85
N PHE A 34 -11.50 15.37 3.57
CA PHE A 34 -12.65 14.61 3.08
C PHE A 34 -12.74 13.22 3.72
N VAL A 35 -11.63 12.48 3.79
CA VAL A 35 -11.62 11.13 4.37
C VAL A 35 -11.96 11.16 5.87
N LEU A 36 -11.54 12.20 6.59
CA LEU A 36 -11.89 12.38 8.01
C LEU A 36 -13.38 12.71 8.20
N LEU A 37 -13.99 13.44 7.27
CA LEU A 37 -15.42 13.77 7.32
C LEU A 37 -16.33 12.61 6.89
N VAL A 38 -15.86 11.77 5.97
CA VAL A 38 -16.63 10.65 5.42
C VAL A 38 -15.85 9.34 5.62
N PRO A 39 -15.84 8.77 6.84
CA PRO A 39 -15.13 7.54 7.16
C PRO A 39 -15.88 6.32 6.60
N SER A 40 -15.91 6.17 5.28
CA SER A 40 -16.52 5.04 4.58
C SER A 40 -15.59 4.50 3.50
N ALA A 41 -15.67 3.19 3.23
CA ALA A 41 -14.89 2.55 2.17
C ALA A 41 -15.17 3.17 0.79
N TRP A 42 -16.43 3.51 0.50
CA TRP A 42 -16.83 4.20 -0.73
C TRP A 42 -16.26 5.62 -0.82
N GLY A 43 -16.19 6.33 0.31
CA GLY A 43 -15.55 7.64 0.40
C GLY A 43 -14.05 7.58 0.08
N GLN A 44 -13.35 6.58 0.60
CA GLN A 44 -11.92 6.34 0.29
C GLN A 44 -11.72 6.07 -1.21
N VAL A 45 -12.52 5.19 -1.81
CA VAL A 45 -12.44 4.89 -3.25
C VAL A 45 -12.73 6.14 -4.08
N GLY A 46 -13.77 6.92 -3.73
CA GLY A 46 -14.11 8.16 -4.41
C GLY A 46 -12.99 9.21 -4.35
N VAL A 47 -12.36 9.38 -3.19
CA VAL A 47 -11.21 10.29 -3.05
C VAL A 47 -10.03 9.84 -3.90
N ILE A 48 -9.72 8.54 -3.92
CA ILE A 48 -8.62 8.00 -4.75
C ILE A 48 -8.87 8.29 -6.22
N VAL A 49 -10.09 8.04 -6.72
CA VAL A 49 -10.44 8.28 -8.13
C VAL A 49 -10.39 9.77 -8.47
N THR A 50 -10.99 10.63 -7.64
CA THR A 50 -11.01 12.08 -7.89
C THR A 50 -9.62 12.70 -7.80
N ALA A 51 -8.78 12.28 -6.84
CA ALA A 51 -7.40 12.71 -6.74
C ALA A 51 -6.55 12.21 -7.91
N ALA A 52 -6.77 10.98 -8.39
CA ALA A 52 -6.09 10.45 -9.58
C ALA A 52 -6.45 11.25 -10.84
N VAL A 53 -7.74 11.50 -11.09
CA VAL A 53 -8.19 12.31 -12.24
C VAL A 53 -7.65 13.74 -12.15
N THR A 54 -7.78 14.37 -10.98
CA THR A 54 -7.25 15.72 -10.74
C THR A 54 -5.74 15.77 -10.96
N GLY A 55 -5.02 14.74 -10.49
CA GLY A 55 -3.59 14.63 -10.68
C GLY A 55 -3.19 14.45 -12.15
N MET A 56 -3.92 13.65 -12.91
CA MET A 56 -3.69 13.46 -14.35
C MET A 56 -3.96 14.73 -15.16
N LEU A 57 -4.95 15.53 -14.76
CA LEU A 57 -5.32 16.77 -15.44
C LEU A 57 -4.39 17.95 -15.09
N LEU A 58 -3.98 18.07 -13.82
CA LEU A 58 -3.18 19.19 -13.32
C LEU A 58 -1.67 18.97 -13.43
N PHE A 59 -1.18 17.73 -13.28
CA PHE A 59 0.26 17.45 -13.29
C PHE A 59 0.67 16.81 -14.61
N LYS A 60 1.56 17.48 -15.33
CA LYS A 60 2.26 16.85 -16.46
C LYS A 60 3.27 15.84 -15.91
N PRO A 61 3.33 14.61 -16.45
CA PRO A 61 4.35 13.66 -16.06
C PRO A 61 5.72 14.27 -16.36
N GLN A 62 6.51 14.47 -15.31
CA GLN A 62 7.91 14.83 -15.46
C GLN A 62 8.57 13.65 -16.16
N GLN A 63 9.11 13.88 -17.36
CA GLN A 63 9.83 12.84 -18.09
C GLN A 63 11.07 12.48 -17.26
N THR A 64 10.97 11.46 -16.44
CA THR A 64 12.13 10.77 -15.87
C THR A 64 12.85 10.08 -17.02
N THR A 65 13.66 10.85 -17.73
CA THR A 65 14.72 10.34 -18.59
C THR A 65 15.67 9.53 -17.70
N VAL A 66 16.12 8.38 -18.20
CA VAL A 66 16.93 7.35 -17.52
C VAL A 66 16.08 6.32 -16.77
N HIS A 67 15.37 5.48 -17.53
CA HIS A 67 15.34 4.07 -17.17
C HIS A 67 16.58 3.45 -17.78
N ASP A 68 17.57 3.12 -16.95
CA ASP A 68 18.55 2.12 -17.34
C ASP A 68 17.76 0.87 -17.70
N PRO A 69 17.82 0.38 -18.95
CA PRO A 69 17.08 -0.81 -19.33
C PRO A 69 17.63 -1.96 -18.50
N LEU A 70 16.88 -2.33 -17.46
CA LEU A 70 17.08 -3.56 -16.72
C LEU A 70 17.17 -4.68 -17.78
N PRO A 71 18.25 -5.46 -17.85
CA PRO A 71 18.48 -6.46 -18.90
C PRO A 71 17.51 -7.66 -18.84
N VAL A 72 16.47 -7.58 -18.01
CA VAL A 72 15.44 -8.60 -17.84
C VAL A 72 14.20 -8.20 -18.63
N SER A 73 14.10 -8.68 -19.87
CA SER A 73 12.89 -8.53 -20.68
C SER A 73 11.81 -9.49 -20.20
N ILE A 74 11.06 -9.10 -19.17
CA ILE A 74 9.88 -9.87 -18.73
C ILE A 74 8.84 -9.84 -19.84
N ARG A 75 8.50 -11.02 -20.36
CA ARG A 75 7.48 -11.17 -21.40
C ARG A 75 6.12 -10.76 -20.85
N ARG A 76 5.35 -9.95 -21.58
CA ARG A 76 3.99 -9.48 -21.17
C ARG A 76 3.08 -10.61 -20.69
N ARG A 77 3.22 -11.82 -21.25
CA ARG A 77 2.47 -13.01 -20.86
C ARG A 77 2.76 -13.46 -19.42
N VAL A 78 4.00 -13.34 -18.96
CA VAL A 78 4.40 -13.68 -17.59
C VAL A 78 3.79 -12.66 -16.62
N GLY A 79 3.86 -11.37 -16.95
CA GLY A 79 3.20 -10.32 -16.16
C GLY A 79 1.68 -10.52 -16.08
N LEU A 80 1.03 -10.85 -17.19
CA LEU A 80 -0.40 -11.15 -17.21
C LEU A 80 -0.75 -12.38 -16.38
N PHE A 81 0.07 -13.44 -16.46
CA PHE A 81 -0.12 -14.65 -15.64
C PHE A 81 -0.07 -14.32 -14.13
N TRP A 82 0.96 -13.61 -13.68
CA TRP A 82 1.08 -13.21 -12.27
C TRP A 82 -0.03 -12.25 -11.82
N LEU A 83 -0.43 -11.30 -12.68
CA LEU A 83 -1.53 -10.39 -12.38
C LEU A 83 -2.86 -11.14 -12.27
N THR A 84 -3.10 -12.10 -13.17
CA THR A 84 -4.29 -12.96 -13.13
C THR A 84 -4.29 -13.81 -11.87
N LEU A 85 -3.16 -14.44 -11.55
CA LEU A 85 -2.99 -15.25 -10.33
C LEU A 85 -3.26 -14.43 -9.07
N PHE A 86 -2.79 -13.18 -9.02
CA PHE A 86 -3.06 -12.25 -7.92
C PHE A 86 -4.56 -12.00 -7.73
N PHE A 87 -5.29 -11.62 -8.77
CA PHE A 87 -6.74 -11.38 -8.65
C PHE A 87 -7.54 -12.65 -8.36
N VAL A 88 -7.11 -13.80 -8.92
CA VAL A 88 -7.71 -15.10 -8.61
C VAL A 88 -7.54 -15.44 -7.15
N LEU A 89 -6.37 -15.20 -6.55
CA LEU A 89 -6.14 -15.50 -5.14
C LEU A 89 -6.87 -14.47 -4.24
N LEU A 90 -6.90 -13.20 -4.63
CA LEU A 90 -7.57 -12.12 -3.90
C LEU A 90 -9.08 -12.31 -3.80
N THR A 91 -9.70 -12.83 -4.86
CA THR A 91 -11.13 -13.10 -4.89
C THR A 91 -11.47 -14.55 -4.50
N GLY A 92 -10.59 -15.50 -4.83
CA GLY A 92 -10.79 -16.92 -4.55
C GLY A 92 -10.71 -17.27 -3.07
N LEU A 93 -9.76 -16.68 -2.31
CA LEU A 93 -9.65 -16.91 -0.86
C LEU A 93 -10.91 -16.54 -0.07
N PRO A 94 -11.51 -15.34 -0.23
CA PRO A 94 -12.74 -15.01 0.51
C PRO A 94 -13.94 -15.87 0.09
N LEU A 95 -14.01 -16.34 -1.16
CA LEU A 95 -15.03 -17.32 -1.56
C LEU A 95 -14.79 -18.68 -0.89
N LEU A 96 -13.53 -19.12 -0.81
CA LEU A 96 -13.18 -20.41 -0.23
C LEU A 96 -13.38 -20.44 1.29
N THR A 97 -13.07 -19.34 2.00
CA THR A 97 -13.36 -19.20 3.44
C THR A 97 -14.85 -19.16 3.73
N ALA A 98 -15.67 -18.60 2.82
CA ALA A 98 -17.12 -18.58 2.96
C ALA A 98 -17.75 -19.98 2.84
N ILE A 99 -17.16 -20.88 2.04
CA ILE A 99 -17.64 -22.25 1.86
C ILE A 99 -17.06 -23.19 2.93
N PHE A 100 -15.77 -23.03 3.26
CA PHE A 100 -15.04 -23.85 4.22
C PHE A 100 -14.42 -22.98 5.32
N PRO A 101 -15.17 -22.68 6.39
CA PRO A 101 -14.65 -21.90 7.52
C PRO A 101 -13.65 -22.74 8.32
N ASN A 102 -12.36 -22.62 7.97
CA ASN A 102 -11.23 -23.18 8.69
C ASN A 102 -10.38 -22.03 9.29
N PRO A 103 -10.01 -22.08 10.59
CA PRO A 103 -9.19 -21.05 11.23
C PRO A 103 -7.90 -20.69 10.49
N THR A 104 -7.19 -21.67 9.92
CA THR A 104 -5.94 -21.43 9.19
C THR A 104 -6.17 -20.70 7.88
N LEU A 105 -7.26 -21.04 7.18
CA LEU A 105 -7.63 -20.42 5.91
C LEU A 105 -8.05 -18.95 6.11
N LEU A 106 -8.71 -18.65 7.24
CA LEU A 106 -9.10 -17.29 7.62
C LEU A 106 -7.88 -16.41 7.89
N MET A 107 -6.88 -16.94 8.60
CA MET A 107 -5.60 -16.24 8.77
C MET A 107 -4.96 -15.91 7.42
N VAL A 108 -4.83 -16.91 6.53
CA VAL A 108 -4.24 -16.71 5.20
C VAL A 108 -5.01 -15.68 4.38
N GLU A 109 -6.34 -15.71 4.38
CA GLU A 109 -7.19 -14.71 3.72
C GLU A 109 -6.95 -13.29 4.25
N THR A 110 -6.91 -13.12 5.58
CA THR A 110 -6.73 -11.80 6.19
C THR A 110 -5.33 -11.24 5.91
N PHE A 111 -4.28 -12.05 6.04
CA PHE A 111 -2.92 -11.63 5.72
C PHE A 111 -2.75 -11.33 4.23
N TYR A 112 -3.26 -12.19 3.36
CA TYR A 112 -3.17 -11.99 1.91
C TYR A 112 -3.89 -10.72 1.48
N ARG A 113 -5.13 -10.53 1.93
CA ARG A 113 -5.95 -9.37 1.59
C ARG A 113 -5.34 -8.08 2.15
N THR A 114 -4.91 -8.07 3.41
CA THR A 114 -4.28 -6.89 4.02
C THR A 114 -2.98 -6.55 3.30
N GLY A 115 -2.09 -7.53 3.09
CA GLY A 115 -0.83 -7.31 2.38
C GLY A 115 -0.99 -6.85 0.93
N SER A 116 -2.04 -7.33 0.24
CA SER A 116 -2.34 -6.94 -1.14
C SER A 116 -2.89 -5.51 -1.28
N LEU A 117 -3.57 -5.00 -0.25
CA LEU A 117 -4.25 -3.70 -0.26
C LEU A 117 -3.44 -2.61 0.44
N VAL A 118 -2.33 -2.96 1.09
CA VAL A 118 -1.40 -1.98 1.66
C VAL A 118 -0.63 -1.31 0.51
N PHE A 119 -1.02 -0.08 0.21
CA PHE A 119 -0.29 0.79 -0.70
C PHE A 119 0.72 1.63 0.10
N GLY A 120 2.01 1.36 -0.09
CA GLY A 120 3.13 2.07 0.54
C GLY A 120 4.42 1.30 0.36
N GLY A 121 5.54 1.96 0.02
CA GLY A 121 6.80 1.26 -0.22
C GLY A 121 7.38 0.59 1.03
N GLY A 122 8.51 -0.12 0.87
CA GLY A 122 9.19 -0.88 1.94
C GLY A 122 9.53 -0.10 3.23
N HIS A 123 9.40 1.22 3.22
CA HIS A 123 9.51 2.12 4.37
C HIS A 123 8.36 2.01 5.39
N VAL A 124 7.21 1.44 5.00
CA VAL A 124 6.12 1.07 5.95
C VAL A 124 6.18 -0.42 6.33
N VAL A 125 6.93 -1.21 5.57
CA VAL A 125 7.08 -2.65 5.80
C VAL A 125 8.04 -2.93 6.96
N LEU A 126 9.08 -2.09 7.14
CA LEU A 126 10.04 -2.24 8.24
C LEU A 126 9.36 -2.15 9.63
N PRO A 127 8.53 -1.15 9.95
CA PRO A 127 7.90 -1.10 11.25
C PRO A 127 6.84 -2.18 11.47
N LEU A 128 6.13 -2.61 10.41
CA LEU A 128 5.13 -3.68 10.50
C LEU A 128 5.76 -5.05 10.72
N LEU A 129 6.90 -5.35 10.08
CA LEU A 129 7.71 -6.53 10.37
C LEU A 129 8.30 -6.48 11.79
N GLN A 130 8.70 -5.30 12.29
CA GLN A 130 9.19 -5.16 13.66
C GLN A 130 8.11 -5.52 14.70
N THR A 131 6.85 -5.12 14.49
CA THR A 131 5.73 -5.47 15.39
C THR A 131 5.36 -6.95 15.39
N GLU A 132 5.64 -7.69 14.32
CA GLU A 132 5.33 -9.13 14.22
C GLU A 132 6.51 -10.03 14.64
N VAL A 133 7.76 -9.57 14.48
CA VAL A 133 8.98 -10.37 14.72
C VAL A 133 9.56 -10.19 16.13
N VAL A 134 9.34 -9.03 16.77
CA VAL A 134 9.93 -8.71 18.08
C VAL A 134 9.13 -9.32 19.25
N PRO A 135 7.78 -9.30 19.29
CA PRO A 135 7.02 -9.93 20.37
C PRO A 135 6.98 -11.46 20.29
N SER A 136 7.21 -12.03 19.10
CA SER A 136 7.20 -13.48 18.85
C SER A 136 8.50 -14.17 19.25
N GLY A 137 9.56 -13.42 19.56
CA GLY A 137 10.84 -13.94 20.05
C GLY A 137 11.76 -14.52 18.97
N TRP A 138 11.50 -14.27 17.68
CA TRP A 138 12.26 -14.86 16.58
C TRP A 138 13.60 -14.16 16.31
N VAL A 139 13.74 -12.88 16.70
CA VAL A 139 14.99 -12.10 16.53
C VAL A 139 15.15 -11.08 17.67
N SER A 140 16.37 -10.95 18.20
CA SER A 140 16.75 -9.97 19.24
C SER A 140 16.78 -8.53 18.73
N THR A 141 16.40 -7.58 19.59
CA THR A 141 16.27 -6.14 19.29
C THR A 141 17.54 -5.51 18.68
N ASP A 142 18.72 -6.01 19.05
CA ASP A 142 20.02 -5.52 18.57
C ASP A 142 20.36 -5.93 17.12
N THR A 143 19.62 -6.88 16.54
CA THR A 143 19.87 -7.39 15.17
C THR A 143 18.94 -6.78 14.12
N PHE A 144 17.92 -6.04 14.56
CA PHE A 144 16.96 -5.37 13.67
C PHE A 144 17.31 -3.91 13.38
N LEU A 145 18.12 -3.28 14.25
CA LEU A 145 18.69 -1.94 14.04
C LEU A 145 19.99 -2.02 13.23
#